data_AF-A0A9W2XC48-F1
#
_entry.id   AF-A0A9W2XC48-F1
#
_cell.length_a   1.000
_cell.length_b   1.000
_cell.length_c   1.000
_cell.angle_alpha   90.00
_cell.angle_beta   90.00
_cell.angle_gamma   90.00
#
_symmetry.space_group_name_H-M   'P 1'
#
loop_
_entity.id
_entity.type
_entity.pdbx_description
1 polymer ?
#
loop_
_entity_poly.entity_id
_entity_poly.type
_entity_poly.pdbx_seq_one_letter_code
_entity_poly.pdbx_strand_id
1 'polypeptide(L)'
;MSGALRLLAFGRDVNHSRVLLVSPRLLLSRALGSRPQISRSLQESYRLLQLPDERHSSPAQVKEAYLRLAKLYHPDSGTPTADAVLFARVEEAYRAVVAHQSETRATAGEHDVNDEEKPRGAALPHRHYLSYEGIGSGTPSQRERQYRQVRVDRASEQVLNYRQREHERAAAAEGALVERDMRQRSRKIKITQAVERLVEDLIQESMARGDFRNLSGAGKPLNKFEYNPYADPMTHNLNRILMDNGYQPPWVVTQRDIRETCAKIRKKLSEGRVGLSDPLTPKEQSQWEQLCASVEEDLVKLNKTVDNYNLIVPMLNMQMVHFSLPREIDRAVKAAHQLSLVQQREREGTREEEGGEEKSQCSTQAKKYTRPDVVDAKFAQTKQSEA
;
A
#
# COMPACT_ATOMS: atom_id res chain seq x y z
N MET A 1 -53.03 30.17 75.02
CA MET A 1 -54.10 29.55 74.20
C MET A 1 -53.91 28.05 74.31
N SER A 2 -54.91 27.40 74.90
CA SER A 2 -55.14 25.95 75.17
C SER A 2 -54.26 24.97 74.38
N GLY A 3 -53.66 23.93 74.97
CA GLY A 3 -54.20 22.95 75.92
C GLY A 3 -54.11 21.57 75.23
N ALA A 4 -53.12 20.74 75.58
CA ALA A 4 -53.26 19.51 76.39
C ALA A 4 -53.88 18.32 75.60
N LEU A 5 -53.05 17.31 75.27
CA LEU A 5 -52.96 16.00 75.97
C LEU A 5 -54.13 15.04 75.71
N ARG A 6 -53.89 13.90 75.02
CA ARG A 6 -53.83 12.55 75.63
C ARG A 6 -53.85 11.40 74.60
N LEU A 7 -52.89 10.50 74.82
CA LEU A 7 -52.93 9.04 74.67
C LEU A 7 -54.33 8.40 74.64
N LEU A 8 -54.52 7.42 73.75
CA LEU A 8 -55.11 6.12 74.08
C LEU A 8 -54.60 5.02 73.13
N ALA A 9 -54.48 3.82 73.71
CA ALA A 9 -53.86 2.63 73.16
C ALA A 9 -54.90 1.57 72.74
N PHE A 10 -54.41 0.58 71.98
CA PHE A 10 -54.91 -0.79 71.79
C PHE A 10 -56.35 -1.05 71.30
N GLY A 11 -56.44 -1.87 70.24
CA GLY A 11 -57.64 -2.62 69.86
C GLY A 11 -57.41 -3.46 68.60
N ARG A 12 -57.27 -4.77 68.77
CA ARG A 12 -57.32 -5.79 67.71
C ARG A 12 -58.79 -6.01 67.29
N ASP A 13 -59.03 -6.30 66.02
CA ASP A 13 -59.77 -7.48 65.52
C ASP A 13 -60.04 -7.29 64.01
N VAL A 14 -59.50 -8.16 63.15
CA VAL A 14 -60.13 -9.38 62.62
C VAL A 14 -61.49 -9.09 61.97
N ASN A 15 -61.53 -9.19 60.63
CA ASN A 15 -62.58 -9.84 59.81
C ASN A 15 -62.29 -9.50 58.33
N HIS A 16 -61.87 -10.46 57.51
CA HIS A 16 -62.71 -11.35 56.69
C HIS A 16 -62.33 -11.20 55.21
N SER A 17 -61.45 -12.09 54.77
CA SER A 17 -61.66 -12.96 53.61
C SER A 17 -62.52 -12.43 52.47
N ARG A 18 -61.85 -11.92 51.42
CA ARG A 18 -62.27 -12.14 50.03
C ARG A 18 -61.06 -12.51 49.18
N VAL A 19 -60.79 -13.82 49.17
CA VAL A 19 -59.98 -14.49 48.16
C VAL A 19 -60.76 -14.40 46.85
N LEU A 20 -60.32 -13.55 45.92
CA LEU A 20 -60.76 -13.62 44.53
C LEU A 20 -59.95 -14.72 43.85
N LEU A 21 -60.57 -15.90 43.76
CA LEU A 21 -60.19 -16.97 42.84
C LEU A 21 -60.33 -16.43 41.41
N VAL A 22 -59.24 -15.96 40.82
CA VAL A 22 -59.11 -15.82 39.37
C VAL A 22 -58.32 -17.02 38.89
N SER A 23 -59.06 -17.99 38.35
CA SER A 23 -58.57 -19.20 37.73
C SER A 23 -57.47 -18.88 36.70
N PRO A 24 -56.28 -19.49 36.76
CA PRO A 24 -55.40 -19.47 35.62
C PRO A 24 -56.01 -20.43 34.59
N ARG A 25 -56.63 -19.88 33.55
CA ARG A 25 -56.85 -20.67 32.33
C ARG A 25 -55.47 -21.04 31.81
N LEU A 26 -55.04 -22.25 32.13
CA LEU A 26 -53.95 -22.96 31.47
C LEU A 26 -54.30 -23.05 29.99
N LEU A 27 -53.92 -22.03 29.22
CA LEU A 27 -53.67 -22.21 27.80
C LEU A 27 -52.37 -23.01 27.72
N LEU A 28 -52.50 -24.33 27.85
CA LEU A 28 -51.60 -25.26 27.19
C LEU A 28 -51.77 -25.03 25.70
N SER A 29 -51.13 -24.00 25.17
CA SER A 29 -50.64 -24.07 23.80
C SER A 29 -49.70 -25.27 23.80
N ARG A 30 -50.20 -26.39 23.26
CA ARG A 30 -49.34 -27.46 22.77
C ARG A 30 -48.36 -26.79 21.81
N ALA A 31 -47.17 -26.45 22.33
CA ALA A 31 -46.00 -26.28 21.50
C ALA A 31 -45.69 -27.67 20.94
N LEU A 32 -46.42 -28.05 19.89
CA LEU A 32 -45.88 -28.98 18.91
C LEU A 32 -44.57 -28.33 18.49
N GLY A 33 -43.45 -28.95 18.85
CA GLY A 33 -42.12 -28.52 18.47
C GLY A 33 -42.04 -28.46 16.96
N SER A 34 -42.44 -27.32 16.39
CA SER A 34 -42.10 -26.98 15.03
C SER A 34 -40.60 -26.78 15.05
N ARG A 35 -39.88 -27.79 14.59
CA ARG A 35 -38.46 -27.65 14.27
C ARG A 35 -38.33 -26.35 13.47
N PRO A 36 -37.45 -25.41 13.84
CA PRO A 36 -37.21 -24.25 12.99
C PRO A 36 -36.78 -24.81 11.63
N GLN A 37 -37.69 -24.71 10.66
CA GLN A 37 -37.41 -25.15 9.31
C GLN A 37 -36.55 -24.07 8.70
N ILE A 38 -35.29 -24.40 8.52
CA ILE A 38 -34.36 -23.57 7.79
C ILE A 38 -34.89 -23.43 6.35
N SER A 39 -34.84 -22.21 5.82
CA SER A 39 -35.26 -21.94 4.45
C SER A 39 -34.36 -22.68 3.46
N ARG A 40 -34.94 -23.14 2.34
CA ARG A 40 -34.17 -23.84 1.29
C ARG A 40 -32.98 -23.02 0.78
N SER A 41 -33.11 -21.70 0.73
CA SER A 41 -32.04 -20.77 0.34
C SER A 41 -30.88 -20.72 1.34
N LEU A 42 -31.16 -20.85 2.64
CA LEU A 42 -30.12 -20.92 3.66
C LEU A 42 -29.38 -22.28 3.60
N GLN A 43 -30.11 -23.36 3.32
CA GLN A 43 -29.52 -24.68 3.10
C GLN A 43 -28.61 -24.72 1.88
N GLU A 44 -29.01 -24.04 0.81
CA GLU A 44 -28.14 -23.81 -0.34
C GLU A 44 -26.89 -23.00 0.06
N SER A 45 -27.03 -22.00 0.93
CA SER A 45 -25.90 -21.20 1.41
C SER A 45 -24.89 -22.03 2.21
N TYR A 46 -25.34 -22.92 3.10
CA TYR A 46 -24.45 -23.85 3.82
C TYR A 46 -23.77 -24.86 2.89
N ARG A 47 -24.49 -25.37 1.87
CA ARG A 47 -23.92 -26.26 0.85
C ARG A 47 -22.87 -25.55 -0.01
N LEU A 48 -23.12 -24.29 -0.38
CA LEU A 48 -22.15 -23.46 -1.12
C LEU A 48 -20.87 -23.21 -0.32
N LEU A 49 -20.98 -23.02 1.00
CA LEU A 49 -19.84 -22.92 1.90
C LEU A 49 -19.16 -24.27 2.21
N GLN A 50 -19.68 -25.38 1.66
CA GLN A 50 -19.19 -26.75 1.89
C GLN A 50 -19.16 -27.14 3.38
N LEU A 51 -20.13 -26.67 4.15
CA LEU A 51 -20.29 -26.99 5.57
C LEU A 51 -21.27 -28.16 5.74
N PRO A 52 -21.04 -29.05 6.74
CA PRO A 52 -22.02 -30.09 7.08
C PRO A 52 -23.33 -29.46 7.59
N ASP A 53 -24.46 -30.12 7.32
CA ASP A 53 -25.80 -29.56 7.49
C ASP A 53 -26.08 -28.96 8.89
N GLU A 54 -26.16 -27.63 8.90
CA GLU A 54 -27.22 -26.76 9.43
C GLU A 54 -27.46 -26.55 10.93
N ARG A 55 -26.95 -27.36 11.87
CA ARG A 55 -27.32 -27.15 13.30
C ARG A 55 -26.19 -26.83 14.27
N HIS A 56 -24.94 -27.08 13.91
CA HIS A 56 -23.81 -26.96 14.84
C HIS A 56 -22.56 -26.32 14.21
N SER A 57 -22.68 -25.70 13.04
CA SER A 57 -21.56 -24.97 12.44
C SER A 57 -21.25 -23.75 13.30
N SER A 58 -20.13 -23.79 14.01
CA SER A 58 -19.69 -22.67 14.83
C SER A 58 -19.42 -21.44 13.95
N PRO A 59 -19.58 -20.20 14.47
CA PRO A 59 -19.28 -18.99 13.70
C PRO A 59 -17.82 -18.97 13.20
N ALA A 60 -16.91 -19.58 13.95
CA ALA A 60 -15.51 -19.74 13.55
C ALA A 60 -15.38 -20.63 12.31
N GLN A 61 -16.04 -21.79 12.28
CA GLN A 61 -16.03 -22.70 11.13
C GLN A 61 -16.65 -22.07 9.88
N VAL A 62 -17.72 -21.29 10.02
CA VAL A 62 -18.33 -20.56 8.90
C VAL A 62 -17.34 -19.56 8.30
N LYS A 63 -16.65 -18.81 9.17
CA LYS A 63 -15.61 -17.86 8.78
C LYS A 63 -14.43 -18.56 8.09
N GLU A 64 -13.96 -19.67 8.64
CA GLU A 64 -12.86 -20.46 8.07
C GLU A 64 -13.22 -21.02 6.68
N ALA A 65 -14.44 -21.55 6.53
CA ALA A 65 -14.92 -22.05 5.25
C ALA A 65 -15.02 -20.94 4.19
N TYR A 66 -15.55 -19.77 4.57
CA TYR A 66 -15.56 -18.59 3.70
C TYR A 66 -14.15 -18.16 3.30
N LEU A 67 -13.22 -18.02 4.26
CA LEU A 67 -11.84 -17.62 3.97
C LEU A 67 -11.13 -18.62 3.05
N ARG A 68 -11.38 -19.93 3.22
CA ARG A 68 -10.84 -20.96 2.33
C ARG A 68 -11.35 -20.80 0.90
N LEU A 69 -12.65 -20.59 0.71
CA LEU A 69 -13.24 -20.42 -0.63
C LEU A 69 -12.86 -19.07 -1.26
N ALA A 70 -12.82 -18.00 -0.46
CA ALA A 70 -12.36 -16.70 -0.89
C ALA A 70 -10.93 -16.78 -1.43
N LYS A 71 -10.00 -17.43 -0.72
CA LYS A 71 -8.62 -17.62 -1.18
C LYS A 71 -8.52 -18.38 -2.52
N LEU A 72 -9.48 -19.26 -2.83
CA LEU A 72 -9.49 -20.05 -4.07
C LEU A 72 -10.08 -19.31 -5.28
N TYR A 73 -11.17 -18.57 -5.06
CA TYR A 73 -11.96 -17.95 -6.14
C TYR A 73 -11.73 -16.44 -6.30
N HIS A 74 -10.92 -15.81 -5.45
CA HIS A 74 -10.70 -14.36 -5.53
C HIS A 74 -10.16 -13.93 -6.91
N PRO A 75 -10.75 -12.92 -7.57
CA PRO A 75 -10.34 -12.48 -8.91
C PRO A 75 -8.88 -12.02 -8.95
N ASP A 76 -8.40 -11.39 -7.87
CA ASP A 76 -7.02 -10.88 -7.81
C ASP A 76 -5.99 -11.93 -7.37
N SER A 77 -6.39 -13.18 -7.12
CA SER A 77 -5.46 -14.24 -6.70
C SER A 77 -4.51 -14.68 -7.83
N GLY A 78 -4.84 -14.37 -9.08
CA GLY A 78 -4.07 -14.79 -10.27
C GLY A 78 -4.02 -16.30 -10.48
N THR A 79 -4.83 -17.08 -9.75
CA THR A 79 -4.93 -18.54 -9.89
C THR A 79 -5.84 -18.90 -11.07
N PRO A 80 -5.64 -20.07 -11.72
CA PRO A 80 -6.52 -20.51 -12.81
C PRO A 80 -7.95 -20.84 -12.33
N THR A 81 -8.17 -20.93 -11.01
CA THR A 81 -9.47 -21.13 -10.36
C THR A 81 -10.19 -19.83 -10.02
N ALA A 82 -9.59 -18.66 -10.29
CA ALA A 82 -10.18 -17.36 -9.98
C ALA A 82 -11.45 -17.12 -10.82
N ASP A 83 -12.58 -16.89 -10.15
CA ASP A 83 -13.86 -16.61 -10.79
C ASP A 83 -14.66 -15.60 -9.94
N ALA A 84 -14.86 -14.41 -10.50
CA ALA A 84 -15.56 -13.32 -9.84
C ALA A 84 -17.04 -13.65 -9.54
N VAL A 85 -17.70 -14.43 -10.41
CA VAL A 85 -19.11 -14.78 -10.25
C VAL A 85 -19.29 -15.78 -9.11
N LEU A 86 -18.41 -16.79 -9.04
CA LEU A 86 -18.42 -17.76 -7.94
C LEU A 86 -18.06 -17.09 -6.61
N PHE A 87 -17.10 -16.17 -6.60
CA PHE A 87 -16.73 -15.43 -5.40
C PHE A 87 -17.91 -14.63 -4.84
N ALA A 88 -18.64 -13.89 -5.68
CA ALA A 88 -19.83 -13.15 -5.26
C ALA A 88 -20.90 -14.05 -4.63
N ARG A 89 -21.17 -15.23 -5.24
CA ARG A 89 -22.12 -16.21 -4.70
C ARG A 89 -21.70 -16.76 -3.33
N VAL A 90 -20.40 -17.01 -3.14
CA VAL A 90 -19.83 -17.45 -1.86
C VAL A 90 -19.96 -16.36 -0.80
N GLU A 91 -19.77 -15.09 -1.17
CA GLU A 91 -19.94 -13.94 -0.29
C GLU A 91 -21.40 -13.75 0.15
N GLU A 92 -22.34 -13.82 -0.81
CA GLU A 92 -23.78 -13.77 -0.54
C GLU A 92 -24.21 -14.87 0.43
N ALA A 93 -23.75 -16.10 0.19
CA ALA A 93 -24.02 -17.25 1.07
C ALA A 93 -23.47 -17.02 2.49
N TYR A 94 -22.25 -16.51 2.63
CA TYR A 94 -21.67 -16.18 3.94
C TYR A 94 -22.47 -15.11 4.68
N ARG A 95 -22.84 -14.02 3.98
CA ARG A 95 -23.66 -12.94 4.56
C ARG A 95 -25.01 -13.47 5.05
N ALA A 96 -25.67 -14.34 4.28
CA ALA A 96 -26.94 -14.95 4.64
C ALA A 96 -26.83 -15.84 5.89
N VAL A 97 -25.78 -16.67 5.99
CA VAL A 97 -25.53 -17.55 7.15
C VAL A 97 -25.25 -16.74 8.42
N VAL A 98 -24.42 -15.70 8.33
CA VAL A 98 -24.10 -14.83 9.48
C VAL A 98 -25.35 -14.09 9.97
N ALA A 99 -26.19 -13.59 9.06
CA ALA A 99 -27.45 -12.96 9.41
C ALA A 99 -28.36 -13.93 10.19
N HIS A 100 -28.55 -15.15 9.68
CA HIS A 100 -29.35 -16.17 10.35
C HIS A 100 -28.78 -16.59 11.72
N GLN A 101 -27.46 -16.70 11.87
CA GLN A 101 -26.84 -16.97 13.17
C GLN A 101 -27.07 -15.83 14.18
N SER A 102 -27.04 -14.57 13.72
CA SER A 102 -27.33 -13.42 14.58
C SER A 102 -28.81 -13.37 15.01
N GLU A 103 -29.74 -13.68 14.11
CA GLU A 103 -31.18 -13.75 14.39
C GLU A 103 -31.53 -14.95 15.29
N THR A 104 -30.87 -16.10 15.09
CA THR A 104 -31.04 -17.28 15.95
C THR A 104 -30.55 -16.99 17.36
N ARG A 105 -29.41 -16.31 17.53
CA ARG A 105 -28.91 -15.88 18.85
C ARG A 105 -29.86 -14.89 19.52
N ALA A 106 -30.43 -13.95 18.77
CA ALA A 106 -31.39 -12.99 19.28
C ALA A 106 -32.73 -13.65 19.70
N THR A 107 -33.20 -14.65 18.96
CA THR A 107 -34.47 -15.35 19.22
C THR A 107 -34.35 -16.48 20.25
N ALA A 108 -33.19 -17.13 20.35
CA ALA A 108 -32.94 -18.19 21.31
C ALA A 108 -32.95 -17.70 22.77
N GLY A 109 -32.96 -16.38 23.00
CA GLY A 109 -32.92 -15.84 24.34
C GLY A 109 -31.77 -16.46 25.12
N GLU A 110 -30.62 -16.67 24.46
CA GLU A 110 -29.36 -16.90 25.14
C GLU A 110 -29.08 -15.59 25.87
N HIS A 111 -29.74 -15.45 27.02
CA HIS A 111 -29.22 -14.77 28.17
C HIS A 111 -27.83 -15.38 28.29
N ASP A 112 -26.84 -14.65 27.77
CA ASP A 112 -25.47 -14.83 28.17
C ASP A 112 -25.55 -14.90 29.70
N VAL A 113 -25.34 -16.08 30.28
CA VAL A 113 -25.11 -16.22 31.71
C VAL A 113 -23.68 -15.74 31.94
N ASN A 114 -23.47 -14.50 31.53
CA ASN A 114 -22.37 -13.63 31.88
C ASN A 114 -22.98 -12.37 32.52
N ASP A 115 -24.11 -12.58 33.20
CA ASP A 115 -24.66 -11.72 34.23
C ASP A 115 -23.97 -11.98 35.60
N GLU A 116 -22.77 -12.55 35.56
CA GLU A 116 -21.75 -12.48 36.60
C GLU A 116 -20.55 -11.78 35.97
N GLU A 117 -20.62 -10.46 35.75
CA GLU A 117 -19.83 -9.53 36.55
C GLU A 117 -20.39 -8.11 36.36
N LYS A 118 -21.63 -7.87 36.80
CA LYS A 118 -21.91 -6.55 37.37
C LYS A 118 -21.03 -6.46 38.62
N PRO A 119 -20.04 -5.55 38.71
CA PRO A 119 -19.23 -5.45 39.91
C PRO A 119 -20.16 -5.07 41.05
N ARG A 120 -20.58 -6.06 41.84
CA ARG A 120 -21.22 -5.84 43.13
C ARG A 120 -20.28 -4.90 43.87
N GLY A 121 -20.81 -3.75 44.28
CA GLY A 121 -20.04 -2.55 44.64
C GLY A 121 -18.71 -2.89 45.29
N ALA A 122 -17.63 -2.36 44.70
CA ALA A 122 -16.27 -2.62 45.11
C ALA A 122 -16.12 -2.53 46.64
N ALA A 123 -16.19 -3.67 47.31
CA ALA A 123 -15.73 -3.78 48.68
C ALA A 123 -14.28 -3.34 48.64
N LEU A 124 -13.93 -2.33 49.45
CA LEU A 124 -12.56 -1.83 49.54
C LEU A 124 -11.64 -3.03 49.66
N PRO A 125 -10.72 -3.27 48.70
CA PRO A 125 -9.87 -4.43 48.75
C PRO A 125 -9.17 -4.43 50.10
N HIS A 126 -9.31 -5.52 50.85
CA HIS A 126 -8.50 -5.72 52.05
C HIS A 126 -7.07 -5.40 51.67
N ARG A 127 -6.42 -4.53 52.46
CA ARG A 127 -5.04 -4.11 52.20
C ARG A 127 -4.15 -5.34 52.18
N HIS A 128 -3.96 -5.92 51.00
CA HIS A 128 -3.02 -6.99 50.77
C HIS A 128 -1.65 -6.33 50.71
N TYR A 129 -0.82 -6.58 51.72
CA TYR A 129 0.58 -6.21 51.63
C TYR A 129 1.18 -6.92 50.41
N LEU A 130 1.97 -6.18 49.63
CA LEU A 130 2.67 -6.72 48.48
C LEU A 130 3.64 -7.81 48.98
N SER A 131 3.25 -9.08 48.86
CA SER A 131 4.14 -10.19 49.16
C SER A 131 5.16 -10.25 48.02
N TYR A 132 6.44 -10.09 48.35
CA TYR A 132 7.54 -10.20 47.38
C TYR A 132 7.80 -11.65 46.94
N GLU A 133 6.86 -12.57 47.17
CA GLU A 133 6.98 -14.01 46.87
C GLU A 133 8.26 -14.67 47.43
N GLY A 134 8.85 -14.11 48.48
CA GLY A 134 10.14 -14.57 49.03
C GLY A 134 11.36 -14.16 48.20
N ILE A 135 11.20 -13.27 47.22
CA ILE A 135 12.22 -12.84 46.27
C ILE A 135 12.96 -11.62 46.83
N GLY A 136 14.28 -11.75 46.92
CA GLY A 136 15.19 -10.68 47.32
C GLY A 136 15.59 -10.72 48.80
N SER A 137 16.74 -10.13 49.10
CA SER A 137 17.32 -10.04 50.44
C SER A 137 17.62 -8.57 50.80
N GLY A 138 17.58 -8.24 52.08
CA GLY A 138 17.91 -6.90 52.57
C GLY A 138 16.72 -6.07 53.03
N THR A 139 16.84 -4.75 52.96
CA THR A 139 15.81 -3.83 53.47
C THR A 139 14.52 -3.92 52.62
N PRO A 140 13.35 -3.54 53.17
CA PRO A 140 12.09 -3.58 52.42
C PRO A 140 12.14 -2.85 51.06
N SER A 141 12.82 -1.70 50.98
CA SER A 141 12.95 -0.93 49.73
C SER A 141 13.89 -1.59 48.70
N GLN A 142 14.92 -2.31 49.14
CA GLN A 142 15.81 -3.08 48.26
C GLN A 142 15.05 -4.29 47.67
N ARG A 143 14.28 -5.00 48.49
CA ARG A 143 13.41 -6.11 48.04
C ARG A 143 12.34 -5.63 47.07
N GLU A 144 11.78 -4.45 47.30
CA GLU A 144 10.81 -3.86 46.37
C GLU A 144 11.40 -3.60 44.98
N ARG A 145 12.60 -3.03 44.90
CA ARG A 145 13.27 -2.78 43.60
C ARG A 145 13.55 -4.08 42.86
N GLN A 146 14.05 -5.10 43.57
CA GLN A 146 14.32 -6.42 42.99
C GLN A 146 13.03 -7.10 42.51
N TYR A 147 11.96 -7.06 43.29
CA TYR A 147 10.68 -7.63 42.90
C TYR A 147 10.05 -6.89 41.71
N ARG A 148 10.23 -5.57 41.61
CA ARG A 148 9.80 -4.81 40.42
C ARG A 148 10.55 -5.27 39.17
N GLN A 149 11.85 -5.52 39.26
CA GLN A 149 12.64 -6.04 38.14
C GLN A 149 12.14 -7.43 37.72
N VAL A 150 12.00 -8.36 38.66
CA VAL A 150 11.49 -9.72 38.38
C VAL A 150 10.07 -9.70 37.81
N ARG A 151 9.22 -8.77 38.25
CA ARG A 151 7.88 -8.59 37.66
C ARG A 151 7.95 -8.15 36.20
N VAL A 152 8.85 -7.21 35.88
CA VAL A 152 9.06 -6.75 34.49
C VAL A 152 9.57 -7.90 33.64
N ASP A 153 10.54 -8.66 34.14
CA ASP A 153 11.10 -9.81 33.42
C ASP A 153 10.02 -10.87 33.15
N ARG A 154 9.22 -11.24 34.16
CA ARG A 154 8.09 -12.16 33.98
C ARG A 154 7.02 -11.64 33.03
N ALA A 155 6.70 -10.34 33.10
CA ALA A 155 5.76 -9.73 32.16
C ALA A 155 6.30 -9.81 30.72
N SER A 156 7.60 -9.59 30.53
CA SER A 156 8.25 -9.72 29.23
C SER A 156 8.21 -11.16 28.71
N GLU A 157 8.50 -12.15 29.56
CA GLU A 157 8.43 -13.58 29.23
C GLU A 157 7.00 -14.00 28.88
N GLN A 158 6.00 -13.52 29.62
CA GLN A 158 4.59 -13.78 29.32
C GLN A 158 4.17 -13.23 27.95
N VAL A 159 4.60 -12.03 27.60
CA VAL A 159 4.34 -11.43 26.28
C VAL A 159 5.01 -12.23 25.17
N LEU A 160 6.27 -12.66 25.36
CA LEU A 160 6.98 -13.49 24.40
C LEU A 160 6.31 -14.86 24.22
N ASN A 161 5.94 -15.52 25.32
CA ASN A 161 5.23 -16.79 25.30
C ASN A 161 3.86 -16.69 24.62
N TYR A 162 3.12 -15.60 24.88
CA TYR A 162 1.85 -15.34 24.20
C TYR A 162 2.06 -15.17 22.69
N ARG A 163 3.01 -14.33 22.28
CA ARG A 163 3.36 -14.16 20.85
C ARG A 163 3.76 -15.48 20.21
N GLN A 164 4.59 -16.28 20.87
CA GLN A 164 4.99 -17.59 20.38
C GLN A 164 3.80 -18.52 20.19
N ARG A 165 2.91 -18.63 21.19
CA ARG A 165 1.68 -19.45 21.08
C ARG A 165 0.76 -18.96 19.97
N GLU A 166 0.63 -17.65 19.79
CA GLU A 166 -0.14 -17.08 18.67
C GLU A 166 0.49 -17.44 17.32
N HIS A 167 1.81 -17.38 17.20
CA HIS A 167 2.53 -17.82 16.00
C HIS A 167 2.36 -19.33 15.74
N GLU A 168 2.42 -20.16 16.78
CA GLU A 168 2.20 -21.61 16.70
C GLU A 168 0.77 -21.94 16.28
N ARG A 169 -0.23 -21.24 16.84
CA ARG A 169 -1.65 -21.38 16.45
C ARG A 169 -1.89 -20.95 15.01
N ALA A 170 -1.29 -19.83 14.59
CA ALA A 170 -1.38 -19.37 13.20
C ALA A 170 -0.73 -20.36 12.23
N ALA A 171 0.42 -20.94 12.59
CA ALA A 171 1.09 -21.97 11.81
C ALA A 171 0.30 -23.30 11.75
N ALA A 172 -0.43 -23.65 12.81
CA ALA A 172 -1.29 -24.84 12.86
C ALA A 172 -2.61 -24.67 12.09
N ALA A 173 -3.18 -23.46 12.07
CA ALA A 173 -4.46 -23.18 11.40
C ALA A 173 -4.32 -22.97 9.88
N GLU A 174 -3.18 -22.48 9.40
CA GLU A 174 -2.95 -22.17 8.00
C GLU A 174 -1.73 -22.95 7.47
N GLY A 175 -1.96 -24.08 6.80
CA GLY A 175 -0.91 -25.00 6.33
C GLY A 175 0.14 -24.43 5.34
N ALA A 176 1.03 -25.32 4.88
CA ALA A 176 2.27 -25.22 4.04
C ALA A 176 2.62 -23.93 3.25
N LEU A 177 1.66 -23.10 2.81
CA LEU A 177 1.93 -21.82 2.15
C LEU A 177 2.41 -20.76 3.16
N VAL A 178 1.86 -20.77 4.39
CA VAL A 178 2.28 -19.88 5.47
C VAL A 178 3.67 -20.23 5.96
N GLU A 179 4.12 -21.48 5.88
CA GLU A 179 5.49 -21.83 6.22
C GLU A 179 6.51 -21.19 5.25
N ARG A 180 6.17 -21.11 3.96
CA ARG A 180 6.98 -20.37 2.98
C ARG A 180 7.02 -18.88 3.29
N ASP A 181 5.87 -18.27 3.57
CA ASP A 181 5.77 -16.86 3.91
C ASP A 181 6.43 -16.53 5.26
N MET A 182 6.28 -17.39 6.26
CA MET A 182 6.91 -17.29 7.57
C MET A 182 8.43 -17.45 7.46
N ARG A 183 8.92 -18.35 6.59
CA ARG A 183 10.36 -18.49 6.30
C ARG A 183 10.91 -17.26 5.58
N GLN A 184 10.15 -16.67 4.65
CA GLN A 184 10.54 -15.43 3.98
C GLN A 184 10.53 -14.24 4.94
N ARG A 185 9.48 -14.10 5.76
CA ARG A 185 9.35 -13.06 6.79
C ARG A 185 10.44 -13.19 7.85
N SER A 186 10.69 -14.38 8.36
CA SER A 186 11.76 -14.61 9.35
C SER A 186 13.15 -14.35 8.76
N ARG A 187 13.42 -14.72 7.50
CA ARG A 187 14.65 -14.32 6.80
C ARG A 187 14.76 -12.80 6.69
N LYS A 188 13.67 -12.12 6.30
CA LYS A 188 13.63 -10.65 6.20
C LYS A 188 13.90 -10.00 7.55
N ILE A 189 13.26 -10.47 8.62
CA ILE A 189 13.45 -9.98 10.00
C ILE A 189 14.89 -10.22 10.47
N LYS A 190 15.47 -11.38 10.18
CA LYS A 190 16.88 -11.67 10.51
C LYS A 190 17.82 -10.73 9.77
N ILE A 191 17.56 -10.44 8.50
CA ILE A 191 18.35 -9.49 7.71
C ILE A 191 18.21 -8.07 8.27
N THR A 192 17.00 -7.61 8.61
CA THR A 192 16.82 -6.27 9.18
C THR A 192 17.50 -6.13 10.53
N GLN A 193 17.38 -7.13 11.42
CA GLN A 193 18.07 -7.12 12.71
C GLN A 193 19.59 -7.15 12.56
N ALA A 194 20.11 -7.89 11.57
CA ALA A 194 21.55 -7.90 11.28
C ALA A 194 22.03 -6.55 10.76
N VAL A 195 21.24 -5.89 9.90
CA VAL A 195 21.54 -4.53 9.42
C VAL A 195 21.47 -3.53 10.57
N GLU A 196 20.45 -3.56 11.41
CA GLU A 196 20.34 -2.69 12.59
C GLU A 196 21.54 -2.85 13.53
N ARG A 197 21.96 -4.10 13.80
CA ARG A 197 23.16 -4.37 14.60
C ARG A 197 24.43 -3.84 13.93
N LEU A 198 24.59 -4.07 12.63
CA LEU A 198 25.73 -3.58 11.87
C LEU A 198 25.80 -2.03 11.90
N VAL A 199 24.65 -1.37 11.73
CA VAL A 199 24.56 0.10 11.83
C VAL A 199 24.93 0.58 13.22
N GLU A 200 24.44 -0.06 14.28
CA GLU A 200 24.80 0.27 15.67
C GLU A 200 26.30 0.09 15.92
N ASP A 201 26.88 -1.03 15.46
CA ASP A 201 28.32 -1.29 15.57
C ASP A 201 29.14 -0.21 14.83
N LEU A 202 28.71 0.22 13.63
CA LEU A 202 29.34 1.32 12.88
C LEU A 202 29.23 2.67 13.60
N ILE A 203 28.08 2.97 14.22
CA ILE A 203 27.88 4.20 14.99
C ILE A 203 28.82 4.20 16.21
N GLN A 204 28.86 3.11 16.96
CA GLN A 204 29.74 2.96 18.11
C GLN A 204 31.22 3.05 17.73
N GLU A 205 31.60 2.44 16.61
CA GLU A 205 32.97 2.54 16.09
C GLU A 205 33.31 4.00 15.70
N SER A 206 32.41 4.70 15.02
CA SER A 206 32.60 6.11 14.64
C SER A 206 32.66 7.03 15.87
N MET A 207 31.88 6.74 16.91
CA MET A 207 31.96 7.41 18.22
C MET A 207 33.31 7.18 18.90
N ALA A 208 33.83 5.94 18.87
CA ALA A 208 35.12 5.59 19.45
C ALA A 208 36.29 6.24 18.69
N ARG A 209 36.23 6.29 17.36
CA ARG A 209 37.19 7.01 16.50
C ARG A 209 37.15 8.52 16.73
N GLY A 210 36.02 9.05 17.20
CA GLY A 210 35.85 10.47 17.51
C GLY A 210 35.43 11.31 16.31
N ASP A 211 34.86 10.69 15.27
CA ASP A 211 34.39 11.37 14.05
C ASP A 211 33.34 12.45 14.36
N PHE A 212 32.62 12.33 15.49
CA PHE A 212 31.64 13.29 15.96
C PHE A 212 32.22 14.48 16.76
N ARG A 213 33.52 14.49 17.09
CA ARG A 213 34.10 15.52 17.99
C ARG A 213 34.43 16.85 17.30
N ASN A 214 34.81 16.83 16.02
CA ASN A 214 35.29 18.02 15.28
C ASN A 214 34.48 18.27 13.99
N LEU A 215 33.15 18.22 14.08
CA LEU A 215 32.28 18.49 12.93
C LEU A 215 32.37 19.95 12.50
N SER A 216 32.41 20.20 11.20
CA SER A 216 32.41 21.54 10.61
C SER A 216 31.10 22.27 10.92
N GLY A 217 31.09 23.08 11.97
CA GLY A 217 29.88 23.78 12.44
C GLY A 217 29.49 23.48 13.90
N ALA A 218 30.25 22.65 14.62
CA ALA A 218 30.05 22.42 16.04
C ALA A 218 30.03 23.76 16.82
N GLY A 219 29.00 23.96 17.65
CA GLY A 219 28.81 25.17 18.46
C GLY A 219 28.31 26.41 17.71
N LYS A 220 28.14 26.36 16.38
CA LYS A 220 27.54 27.44 15.60
C LYS A 220 26.01 27.25 15.53
N PRO A 221 25.21 28.33 15.57
CA PRO A 221 23.78 28.23 15.34
C PRO A 221 23.53 27.65 13.94
N LEU A 222 22.54 26.77 13.82
CA LEU A 222 22.14 26.22 12.53
C LEU A 222 21.69 27.38 11.63
N ASN A 223 22.09 27.35 10.35
CA ASN A 223 21.61 28.33 9.38
C ASN A 223 20.08 28.34 9.40
N LYS A 224 19.49 29.55 9.43
CA LYS A 224 18.03 29.73 9.41
C LYS A 224 17.48 28.92 8.24
N PHE A 225 16.68 27.93 8.61
CA PHE A 225 16.11 26.98 7.66
C PHE A 225 15.28 27.75 6.63
N GLU A 226 15.30 27.29 5.39
CA GLU A 226 14.34 27.73 4.39
C GLU A 226 12.95 27.46 4.94
N TYR A 227 12.23 28.51 5.30
CA TYR A 227 10.95 28.37 5.97
C TYR A 227 9.90 27.98 4.93
N ASN A 228 9.45 26.74 4.98
CA ASN A 228 8.28 26.30 4.21
C ASN A 228 7.01 26.50 5.08
N PRO A 229 6.13 27.46 4.75
CA PRO A 229 4.91 27.71 5.54
C PRO A 229 3.91 26.55 5.54
N TYR A 230 4.04 25.63 4.58
CA TYR A 230 3.12 24.51 4.38
C TYR A 230 3.62 23.20 5.01
N ALA A 231 4.84 23.18 5.54
CA ALA A 231 5.43 22.01 6.16
C ALA A 231 5.78 22.28 7.62
N ASP A 232 5.59 21.26 8.46
CA ASP A 232 6.07 21.30 9.83
C ASP A 232 7.61 21.47 9.85
N PRO A 233 8.17 22.41 10.65
CA PRO A 233 9.60 22.66 10.71
C PRO A 233 10.44 21.41 11.02
N MET A 234 9.96 20.52 11.88
CA MET A 234 10.69 19.27 12.20
C MET A 234 10.77 18.36 10.98
N THR A 235 9.65 18.12 10.32
CA THR A 235 9.55 17.28 9.11
C THR A 235 10.38 17.84 7.96
N HIS A 236 10.31 19.16 7.74
CA HIS A 236 11.08 19.84 6.70
C HIS A 236 12.59 19.69 6.95
N ASN A 237 13.03 19.88 8.19
CA ASN A 237 14.44 19.76 8.57
C ASN A 237 14.96 18.33 8.41
N LEU A 238 14.17 17.33 8.81
CA LEU A 238 14.51 15.93 8.61
C LEU A 238 14.66 15.59 7.13
N ASN A 239 13.68 15.97 6.30
CA ASN A 239 13.74 15.73 4.86
C ASN A 239 14.95 16.41 4.22
N ARG A 240 15.32 17.61 4.66
CA ARG A 240 16.54 18.28 4.19
C ARG A 240 17.78 17.49 4.55
N ILE A 241 17.92 17.07 5.82
CA ILE A 241 19.08 16.27 6.25
C ILE A 241 19.16 14.99 5.40
N LEU A 242 18.04 14.33 5.13
CA LEU A 242 18.01 13.16 4.26
C LEU A 242 18.49 13.49 2.83
N MET A 243 18.01 14.59 2.25
CA MET A 243 18.44 15.03 0.91
C MET A 243 19.92 15.41 0.86
N ASP A 244 20.43 16.13 1.87
CA ASP A 244 21.84 16.53 1.96
C ASP A 244 22.78 15.32 2.03
N ASN A 245 22.31 14.22 2.64
CA ASN A 245 23.01 12.92 2.67
C ASN A 245 22.75 12.05 1.43
N GLY A 246 22.02 12.55 0.42
CA GLY A 246 21.74 11.83 -0.81
C GLY A 246 20.69 10.72 -0.68
N TYR A 247 19.92 10.69 0.41
CA TYR A 247 18.83 9.72 0.58
C TYR A 247 17.71 9.98 -0.42
N GLN A 248 17.27 8.91 -1.09
CA GLN A 248 16.20 8.95 -2.07
C GLN A 248 15.08 7.99 -1.66
N PRO A 249 13.82 8.44 -1.62
CA PRO A 249 12.69 7.55 -1.39
C PRO A 249 12.66 6.41 -2.42
N PRO A 250 12.25 5.19 -2.04
CA PRO A 250 12.24 4.04 -2.95
C PRO A 250 11.48 4.30 -4.26
N TRP A 251 10.34 5.00 -4.19
CA TRP A 251 9.53 5.31 -5.37
C TRP A 251 10.29 6.22 -6.36
N VAL A 252 11.13 7.16 -5.89
CA VAL A 252 11.94 8.03 -6.75
C VAL A 252 12.98 7.21 -7.53
N VAL A 253 13.65 6.28 -6.84
CA VAL A 253 14.64 5.40 -7.45
C VAL A 253 13.97 4.54 -8.51
N THR A 254 12.85 3.89 -8.18
CA THR A 254 12.11 3.08 -9.15
C THR A 254 11.57 3.89 -10.33
N GLN A 255 11.15 5.14 -10.10
CA GLN A 255 10.70 6.02 -11.19
C GLN A 255 11.84 6.32 -12.15
N ARG A 256 13.04 6.59 -11.63
CA ARG A 256 14.25 6.79 -12.41
C ARG A 256 14.57 5.53 -13.21
N ASP A 257 14.58 4.37 -12.57
CA ASP A 257 14.84 3.09 -13.21
C ASP A 257 13.87 2.83 -14.37
N ILE A 258 12.57 3.03 -14.15
CA ILE A 258 11.52 2.90 -15.19
C ILE A 258 11.83 3.84 -16.37
N ARG A 259 12.22 5.09 -16.12
CA ARG A 259 12.55 6.05 -17.19
C ARG A 259 13.79 5.59 -17.97
N GLU A 260 14.82 5.11 -17.29
CA GLU A 260 16.04 4.62 -17.92
C GLU A 260 15.80 3.34 -18.74
N THR A 261 15.02 2.40 -18.23
CA THR A 261 14.64 1.18 -18.96
C THR A 261 13.75 1.51 -20.16
N CYS A 262 12.80 2.42 -20.02
CA CYS A 262 12.00 2.94 -21.13
C CYS A 262 12.89 3.56 -22.22
N ALA A 263 13.86 4.38 -21.83
CA ALA A 263 14.80 5.00 -22.78
C ALA A 263 15.64 3.94 -23.49
N LYS A 264 16.12 2.92 -22.77
CA LYS A 264 16.87 1.79 -23.36
C LYS A 264 16.02 1.00 -24.36
N ILE A 265 14.77 0.67 -24.02
CA ILE A 265 13.85 -0.04 -24.93
C ILE A 265 13.58 0.78 -26.19
N ARG A 266 13.28 2.08 -26.03
CA ARG A 266 13.05 2.98 -27.16
C ARG A 266 14.28 3.12 -28.04
N LYS A 267 15.47 3.22 -27.44
CA LYS A 267 16.74 3.27 -28.18
C LYS A 267 16.96 2.00 -29.01
N LYS A 268 16.77 0.82 -28.40
CA LYS A 268 16.84 -0.47 -29.13
C LYS A 268 15.89 -0.50 -30.32
N LEU A 269 14.63 -0.09 -30.14
CA LEU A 269 13.63 -0.05 -31.21
C LEU A 269 14.00 0.97 -32.30
N SER A 270 14.49 2.15 -31.94
CA SER A 270 14.89 3.17 -32.92
C SER A 270 16.11 2.75 -33.72
N GLU A 271 17.12 2.14 -33.08
CA GLU A 271 18.32 1.66 -33.74
C GLU A 271 17.99 0.50 -34.69
N GLY A 272 17.17 -0.44 -34.21
CA GLY A 272 16.64 -1.52 -35.04
C GLY A 272 15.86 -1.00 -36.24
N ARG A 273 15.07 0.07 -36.07
CA ARG A 273 14.26 0.64 -37.16
C ARG A 273 15.09 1.42 -38.18
N VAL A 274 16.08 2.21 -37.73
CA VAL A 274 16.96 3.00 -38.62
C VAL A 274 17.90 2.10 -39.42
N GLY A 275 18.28 0.94 -38.88
CA GLY A 275 19.12 -0.03 -39.58
C GLY A 275 18.42 -0.81 -40.70
N LEU A 276 17.10 -0.69 -40.85
CA LEU A 276 16.30 -1.41 -41.84
C LEU A 276 16.06 -0.56 -43.09
N SER A 277 16.13 -1.19 -44.27
CA SER A 277 15.74 -0.53 -45.52
C SER A 277 14.23 -0.38 -45.64
N ASP A 278 13.79 0.62 -46.40
CA ASP A 278 12.40 0.79 -46.80
C ASP A 278 12.30 0.68 -48.34
N PRO A 279 11.63 -0.32 -48.92
CA PRO A 279 10.90 -1.44 -48.30
C PRO A 279 11.80 -2.52 -47.66
N LEU A 280 11.28 -3.19 -46.63
CA LEU A 280 12.04 -4.21 -45.88
C LEU A 280 12.24 -5.49 -46.69
N THR A 281 13.46 -6.03 -46.68
CA THR A 281 13.73 -7.37 -47.20
C THR A 281 13.17 -8.46 -46.26
N PRO A 282 12.84 -9.66 -46.74
CA PRO A 282 12.25 -10.71 -45.89
C PRO A 282 13.20 -11.17 -44.75
N LYS A 283 14.52 -11.09 -44.96
CA LYS A 283 15.51 -11.40 -43.90
C LYS A 283 15.48 -10.35 -42.79
N GLU A 284 15.43 -9.09 -43.17
CA GLU A 284 15.31 -7.95 -42.26
C GLU A 284 13.98 -7.93 -41.49
N GLN A 285 12.89 -8.37 -42.13
CA GLN A 285 11.60 -8.56 -41.45
C GLN A 285 11.72 -9.59 -40.32
N SER A 286 12.35 -10.74 -40.57
CA SER A 286 12.56 -11.75 -39.52
C SER A 286 13.44 -11.24 -38.37
N GLN A 287 14.45 -10.41 -38.67
CA GLN A 287 15.30 -9.79 -37.64
C GLN A 287 14.50 -8.76 -36.82
N TRP A 288 13.64 -7.97 -37.47
CA TRP A 288 12.77 -7.02 -36.79
C TRP A 288 11.75 -7.72 -35.88
N GLU A 289 11.16 -8.84 -36.32
CA GLU A 289 10.25 -9.65 -35.52
C GLU A 289 10.95 -10.23 -34.28
N GLN A 290 12.18 -10.73 -34.43
CA GLN A 290 12.99 -11.20 -33.29
C GLN A 290 13.30 -10.07 -32.30
N LEU A 291 13.64 -8.87 -32.80
CA LEU A 291 13.84 -7.71 -31.94
C LEU A 291 12.56 -7.32 -31.20
N CYS A 292 11.40 -7.31 -31.89
CA CYS A 292 10.10 -7.06 -31.28
C CYS A 292 9.78 -8.07 -30.17
N ALA A 293 10.04 -9.36 -30.40
CA ALA A 293 9.85 -10.40 -29.39
C ALA A 293 10.76 -10.17 -28.16
N SER A 294 12.04 -9.83 -28.36
CA SER A 294 12.95 -9.53 -27.26
C SER A 294 12.52 -8.29 -26.46
N VAL A 295 11.97 -7.28 -27.14
CA VAL A 295 11.45 -6.06 -26.52
C VAL A 295 10.15 -6.34 -25.77
N GLU A 296 9.31 -7.24 -26.26
CA GLU A 296 8.08 -7.66 -25.58
C GLU A 296 8.40 -8.27 -24.21
N GLU A 297 9.40 -9.14 -24.12
CA GLU A 297 9.86 -9.70 -22.83
C GLU A 297 10.36 -8.61 -21.87
N ASP A 298 11.14 -7.65 -22.39
CA ASP A 298 11.63 -6.49 -21.61
C ASP A 298 10.47 -5.59 -21.16
N LEU A 299 9.44 -5.40 -21.99
CA LEU A 299 8.23 -4.65 -21.66
C LEU A 299 7.40 -5.35 -20.57
N VAL A 300 7.28 -6.67 -20.59
CA VAL A 300 6.59 -7.42 -19.52
C VAL A 300 7.30 -7.22 -18.18
N LYS A 301 8.64 -7.25 -18.16
CA LYS A 301 9.42 -6.97 -16.95
C LYS A 301 9.23 -5.52 -16.50
N LEU A 302 9.26 -4.57 -17.43
CA LEU A 302 9.01 -3.16 -17.16
C LEU A 302 7.60 -2.93 -16.58
N ASN A 303 6.57 -3.54 -17.16
CA ASN A 303 5.19 -3.38 -16.67
C ASN A 303 5.03 -3.91 -15.24
N LYS A 304 5.71 -5.00 -14.87
CA LYS A 304 5.77 -5.45 -13.46
C LYS A 304 6.45 -4.42 -12.54
N THR A 305 7.51 -3.76 -12.99
CA THR A 305 8.13 -2.67 -12.20
C THR A 305 7.22 -1.45 -12.08
N VAL A 306 6.43 -1.15 -13.12
CA VAL A 306 5.41 -0.11 -13.11
C VAL A 306 4.31 -0.44 -12.11
N ASP A 307 3.85 -1.70 -12.04
CA ASP A 307 2.87 -2.13 -11.04
C ASP A 307 3.42 -1.93 -9.62
N ASN A 308 4.64 -2.40 -9.37
CA ASN A 308 5.30 -2.22 -8.07
C ASN A 308 5.44 -0.73 -7.72
N TYR A 309 5.81 0.11 -8.68
CA TYR A 309 5.87 1.56 -8.52
C TYR A 309 4.49 2.14 -8.17
N ASN A 310 3.43 1.75 -8.88
CA ASN A 310 2.08 2.24 -8.63
C ASN A 310 1.57 1.91 -7.22
N LEU A 311 2.08 0.84 -6.60
CA LEU A 311 1.76 0.43 -5.22
C LEU A 311 2.46 1.28 -4.16
N ILE A 312 3.64 1.84 -4.45
CA ILE A 312 4.47 2.59 -3.48
C ILE A 312 4.34 4.11 -3.62
N VAL A 313 3.76 4.59 -4.70
CA VAL A 313 3.67 6.02 -5.00
C VAL A 313 2.65 6.72 -4.10
N PRO A 314 3.01 7.87 -3.50
CA PRO A 314 2.14 8.56 -2.54
C PRO A 314 0.95 9.29 -3.17
N MET A 315 0.97 9.57 -4.48
CA MET A 315 -0.05 10.37 -5.16
C MET A 315 -0.57 9.67 -6.42
N LEU A 316 -1.90 9.62 -6.60
CA LEU A 316 -2.55 8.94 -7.73
C LEU A 316 -2.13 9.49 -9.10
N ASN A 317 -1.92 10.80 -9.21
CA ASN A 317 -1.50 11.45 -10.46
C ASN A 317 -0.06 11.07 -10.90
N MET A 318 0.74 10.49 -10.00
CA MET A 318 2.09 10.03 -10.28
C MET A 318 2.13 8.57 -10.72
N GLN A 319 1.00 7.86 -10.69
CA GLN A 319 0.90 6.49 -11.19
C GLN A 319 1.07 6.45 -12.71
N MET A 320 1.61 5.33 -13.19
CA MET A 320 1.96 5.13 -14.59
C MET A 320 1.10 4.02 -15.20
N VAL A 321 0.75 4.20 -16.47
CA VAL A 321 0.05 3.17 -17.27
C VAL A 321 1.07 2.22 -17.87
N HIS A 322 0.66 0.98 -18.11
CA HIS A 322 1.47 -0.01 -18.82
C HIS A 322 1.88 0.45 -20.22
N PHE A 323 3.06 0.01 -20.61
CA PHE A 323 3.61 0.21 -21.95
C PHE A 323 3.18 -0.93 -22.85
N SER A 324 2.60 -0.59 -24.01
CA SER A 324 2.20 -1.55 -25.03
C SER A 324 3.19 -1.58 -26.19
N LEU A 325 3.53 -2.80 -26.63
CA LEU A 325 4.41 -3.04 -27.77
C LEU A 325 3.98 -2.29 -29.05
N PRO A 326 2.72 -2.40 -29.53
CA PRO A 326 2.32 -1.74 -30.78
C PRO A 326 2.51 -0.22 -30.73
N ARG A 327 2.25 0.40 -29.57
CA ARG A 327 2.39 1.85 -29.40
C ARG A 327 3.84 2.31 -29.45
N GLU A 328 4.76 1.51 -28.91
CA GLU A 328 6.19 1.83 -28.96
C GLU A 328 6.79 1.54 -30.34
N ILE A 329 6.30 0.53 -31.07
CA ILE A 329 6.65 0.28 -32.48
C ILE A 329 6.21 1.47 -33.36
N ASP A 330 4.95 1.88 -33.27
CA ASP A 330 4.43 3.04 -34.01
C ASP A 330 5.25 4.31 -33.75
N ARG A 331 5.66 4.49 -32.48
CA ARG A 331 6.53 5.60 -32.11
C ARG A 331 7.91 5.48 -32.75
N ALA A 332 8.52 4.31 -32.76
CA ALA A 332 9.82 4.07 -33.39
C ALA A 332 9.78 4.30 -34.91
N VAL A 333 8.71 3.85 -35.59
CA VAL A 333 8.50 4.08 -37.02
C VAL A 333 8.35 5.56 -37.33
N LYS A 334 7.52 6.28 -36.56
CA LYS A 334 7.35 7.74 -36.71
C LYS A 334 8.66 8.49 -36.47
N ALA A 335 9.41 8.10 -35.45
CA ALA A 335 10.71 8.71 -35.14
C ALA A 335 11.72 8.47 -36.28
N ALA A 336 11.80 7.25 -36.82
CA ALA A 336 12.66 6.94 -37.96
C ALA A 336 12.29 7.75 -39.21
N HIS A 337 10.98 7.87 -39.51
CA HIS A 337 10.50 8.68 -40.62
C HIS A 337 10.88 10.17 -40.44
N GLN A 338 10.73 10.71 -39.23
CA GLN A 338 11.13 12.09 -38.93
C GLN A 338 12.64 12.30 -39.11
N LEU A 339 13.46 11.37 -38.63
CA LEU A 339 14.92 11.44 -38.81
C LEU A 339 15.31 11.43 -40.30
N SER A 340 14.64 10.60 -41.11
CA SER A 340 14.87 10.56 -42.55
C SER A 340 14.55 11.91 -43.22
N LEU A 341 13.42 12.53 -42.87
CA LEU A 341 13.05 13.85 -43.39
C LEU A 341 14.03 14.96 -42.98
N VAL A 342 14.54 14.93 -41.75
CA VAL A 342 15.55 15.90 -41.28
C VAL A 342 16.84 15.73 -42.07
N GLN A 343 17.31 14.48 -42.25
CA GLN A 343 18.51 14.20 -43.05
C GLN A 343 18.35 14.62 -44.52
N GLN A 344 17.15 14.48 -45.10
CA GLN A 344 16.88 14.97 -46.46
C GLN A 344 16.97 16.50 -46.54
N ARG A 345 16.38 17.22 -45.59
CA ARG A 345 16.46 18.69 -45.53
C ARG A 345 17.89 19.20 -45.33
N GLU A 346 18.67 18.54 -44.48
CA GLU A 346 20.10 18.87 -44.30
C GLU A 346 20.91 18.65 -45.57
N ARG A 347 20.63 17.57 -46.32
CA ARG A 347 21.25 17.31 -47.63
C ARG A 347 20.84 18.30 -48.71
N GLU A 348 19.60 18.78 -48.67
CA GLU A 348 19.12 19.82 -49.60
C GLU A 348 19.74 21.17 -49.29
N GLY A 349 19.80 21.57 -48.00
CA GLY A 349 20.45 22.81 -47.57
C GLY A 349 21.94 22.86 -47.91
N THR A 350 22.68 21.77 -47.67
CA THR A 350 24.11 21.67 -48.04
C THR A 350 24.34 21.76 -49.55
N ARG A 351 23.47 21.16 -50.37
CA ARG A 351 23.53 21.28 -51.85
C ARG A 351 23.21 22.69 -52.34
N GLU A 352 22.29 23.39 -51.70
CA GLU A 352 21.96 24.78 -52.02
C GLU A 352 23.10 25.74 -51.64
N GLU A 353 23.78 25.50 -50.52
CA GLU A 353 24.97 26.24 -50.10
C GLU A 353 26.15 26.01 -51.06
N GLU A 354 26.48 24.76 -51.37
CA GLU A 354 27.54 24.41 -52.35
C GLU A 354 27.25 25.00 -53.74
N GLY A 355 26.00 24.90 -54.23
CA GLY A 355 25.58 25.48 -55.51
C GLY A 355 25.54 27.02 -55.51
N GLY A 356 25.32 27.66 -54.36
CA GLY A 356 25.39 29.11 -54.17
C GLY A 356 26.83 29.64 -54.17
N GLU A 357 27.76 28.90 -53.58
CA GLU A 357 29.19 29.21 -53.60
C GLU A 357 29.80 29.03 -54.99
N GLU A 358 29.47 27.95 -55.72
CA GLU A 358 29.92 27.75 -57.11
C GLU A 358 29.41 28.85 -58.07
N LYS A 359 28.14 29.27 -57.92
CA LYS A 359 27.59 30.40 -58.70
C LYS A 359 28.26 31.73 -58.35
N SER A 360 28.58 31.96 -57.08
CA SER A 360 29.30 33.16 -56.63
C SER A 360 30.73 33.19 -57.17
N GLN A 361 31.44 32.05 -57.17
CA GLN A 361 32.79 31.92 -57.74
C GLN A 361 32.78 32.07 -59.28
N CYS A 362 31.80 31.49 -59.98
CA CYS A 362 31.63 31.64 -61.43
C CYS A 362 31.31 33.09 -61.84
N SER A 363 30.46 33.79 -61.08
CA SER A 363 30.16 35.22 -61.32
C SER A 363 31.37 36.14 -61.09
N THR A 364 32.25 35.76 -60.17
CA THR A 364 33.48 36.51 -59.85
C THR A 364 34.57 36.28 -60.92
N GLN A 365 34.63 35.09 -61.52
CA GLN A 365 35.49 34.82 -62.69
C GLN A 365 34.96 35.49 -63.97
N ALA A 366 33.64 35.51 -64.21
CA ALA A 366 33.05 36.17 -65.37
C ALA A 366 33.30 37.69 -65.40
N LYS A 367 33.27 38.36 -64.23
CA LYS A 367 33.60 39.80 -64.11
C LYS A 367 35.08 40.14 -64.34
N LYS A 368 36.00 39.17 -64.25
CA LYS A 368 37.44 39.40 -64.52
C LYS A 368 37.79 39.39 -66.01
N TYR A 369 36.92 38.88 -66.89
CA TYR A 369 37.17 38.80 -68.33
C TYR A 369 36.36 39.79 -69.19
N THR A 370 35.53 40.65 -68.58
CA THR A 370 34.82 41.70 -69.31
C THR A 370 35.69 42.97 -69.38
N ARG A 371 36.38 43.20 -70.51
CA ARG A 371 37.06 44.47 -70.80
C ARG A 371 36.02 45.60 -70.96
N PRO A 372 36.20 46.77 -70.34
CA PRO A 372 35.36 47.93 -70.61
C PRO A 372 35.94 48.74 -71.78
N ASP A 373 35.18 48.86 -72.87
CA ASP A 373 35.45 49.81 -73.94
C ASP A 373 34.23 50.71 -74.15
N VAL A 374 34.53 52.01 -74.30
CA VAL A 374 33.73 53.13 -74.84
C VAL A 374 32.72 53.85 -73.93
N VAL A 375 33.27 54.92 -73.33
CA VAL A 375 32.75 56.27 -73.09
C VAL A 375 31.50 56.67 -73.89
N ASP A 376 30.46 57.21 -73.24
CA ASP A 376 29.79 58.40 -73.78
C ASP A 376 29.09 59.27 -72.74
N ALA A 377 29.17 60.56 -73.00
CA ALA A 377 28.91 61.68 -72.11
C ALA A 377 27.59 62.39 -72.44
N LYS A 378 27.18 63.27 -71.50
CA LYS A 378 26.17 64.35 -71.60
C LYS A 378 24.71 63.95 -71.35
N PHE A 379 24.16 64.41 -70.23
CA PHE A 379 23.32 65.62 -70.22
C PHE A 379 23.03 66.06 -68.79
N ALA A 380 23.39 67.31 -68.48
CA ALA A 380 22.93 68.03 -67.30
C ALA A 380 21.82 68.99 -67.75
N GLN A 381 20.70 69.07 -67.03
CA GLN A 381 19.96 70.32 -66.84
C GLN A 381 18.79 70.18 -65.83
N THR A 382 18.95 70.89 -64.70
CA THR A 382 18.01 71.85 -64.09
C THR A 382 16.54 71.50 -63.88
N LYS A 383 16.09 71.59 -62.60
CA LYS A 383 15.22 72.66 -62.02
C LYS A 383 14.88 72.28 -60.56
N GLN A 384 15.29 73.07 -59.55
CA GLN A 384 14.56 74.20 -58.92
C GLN A 384 13.33 73.72 -58.12
N SER A 385 13.40 73.74 -56.77
CA SER A 385 12.90 74.81 -55.84
C SER A 385 11.36 74.85 -55.81
N GLU A 386 10.66 74.66 -54.70
CA GLU A 386 10.46 75.52 -53.52
C GLU A 386 9.70 74.66 -52.47
N ALA A 387 10.05 74.72 -51.18
CA ALA A 387 9.42 75.54 -50.13
C ALA A 387 7.95 75.20 -49.85
#